data_AF-A0A916MFY6-F1
#
_entry.id   AF-A0A916MFY6-F1
#
_cell.length_a   1.000
_cell.length_b   1.000
_cell.length_c   1.000
_cell.angle_alpha   90.00
_cell.angle_beta   90.00
_cell.angle_gamma   90.00
#
_symmetry.space_group_name_H-M   'P 1'
#
loop_
_entity.id
_entity.type
_entity.pdbx_description
1 polymer ?
#
loop_
_entity_poly.entity_id
_entity_poly.type
_entity_poly.pdbx_seq_one_letter_code
_entity_poly.pdbx_strand_id
1 'polypeptide(L)'
;MPHDMNCDTHTRWNSLVALEQAGVFEYPGLAQLAGIPATSIAGRSAVAMKAQQSLIIRLLLRRPLYAYHVCDMQLDRNLRRENGRWTIQFRAKEIGPERVHRRTSAYRTLFPNDLVSQLEEFVTVWRPMLPGADLPELFTTPAGHTFSVLALNNGIRRTTYAHTGRATDARQIRTIWATEFIKKTEDFVAAAEILGDTVESVLRRFAHLRREDPSILADRFFAQTVEDQIESRRHRAQTLG
;
A
#
# COMPACT_ATOMS: atom_id res chain seq x y z
N MET A 1 -28.36 30.99 7.16
CA MET A 1 -28.24 29.54 6.85
C MET A 1 -26.77 29.26 6.58
N PRO A 2 -25.98 28.81 7.56
CA PRO A 2 -24.59 28.44 7.31
C PRO A 2 -24.58 27.12 6.53
N HIS A 3 -23.95 27.14 5.36
CA HIS A 3 -23.66 25.95 4.56
C HIS A 3 -22.52 25.17 5.24
N ASP A 4 -22.84 24.41 6.29
CA ASP A 4 -21.99 23.29 6.71
C ASP A 4 -22.23 22.10 5.78
N MET A 5 -21.81 22.28 4.53
CA MET A 5 -21.55 21.17 3.61
C MET A 5 -20.13 20.68 3.89
N ASN A 6 -19.91 20.16 5.09
CA ASN A 6 -18.80 19.25 5.33
C ASN A 6 -19.19 17.91 4.68
N CYS A 7 -19.20 17.91 3.34
CA CYS A 7 -19.37 16.74 2.52
C CYS A 7 -18.15 15.87 2.81
N ASP A 8 -18.29 14.98 3.78
CA ASP A 8 -17.27 14.02 4.14
C ASP A 8 -17.00 13.14 2.91
N THR A 9 -16.06 13.58 2.07
CA THR A 9 -15.68 12.88 0.84
C THR A 9 -15.10 11.50 1.15
N HIS A 10 -14.84 11.20 2.44
CA HIS A 10 -14.44 9.89 2.93
C HIS A 10 -15.56 8.84 2.83
N THR A 11 -16.84 9.21 2.74
CA THR A 11 -17.94 8.24 2.50
C THR A 11 -17.88 7.63 1.09
N ARG A 12 -17.09 8.20 0.17
CA ARG A 12 -16.99 7.74 -1.22
C ARG A 12 -15.99 6.61 -1.43
N TRP A 13 -15.06 6.37 -0.51
CA TRP A 13 -13.95 5.44 -0.75
C TRP A 13 -14.17 4.11 -0.01
N ASN A 14 -13.49 3.05 -0.45
CA ASN A 14 -13.41 1.82 0.33
C ASN A 14 -12.47 2.03 1.52
N SER A 15 -12.74 1.40 2.67
CA SER A 15 -11.78 1.33 3.77
C SER A 15 -10.68 0.31 3.47
N LEU A 16 -9.53 0.41 4.16
CA LEU A 16 -8.48 -0.62 4.07
C LEU A 16 -9.01 -2.01 4.45
N VAL A 17 -9.92 -2.10 5.43
CA VAL A 17 -10.53 -3.36 5.85
C VAL A 17 -11.38 -3.99 4.73
N ALA A 18 -12.22 -3.20 4.06
CA ALA A 18 -13.05 -3.70 2.97
C ALA A 18 -12.20 -4.17 1.77
N LEU A 19 -11.11 -3.45 1.49
CA LEU A 19 -10.16 -3.84 0.45
C LEU A 19 -9.39 -5.11 0.82
N GLU A 20 -9.04 -5.29 2.10
CA GLU A 20 -8.41 -6.54 2.56
C GLU A 20 -9.35 -7.72 2.41
N GLN A 21 -10.63 -7.56 2.77
CA GLN A 21 -11.64 -8.60 2.58
C GLN A 21 -11.79 -8.98 1.10
N ALA A 22 -11.77 -8.01 0.19
CA ALA A 22 -11.77 -8.29 -1.25
C ALA A 22 -10.53 -9.08 -1.68
N GLY A 23 -9.34 -8.73 -1.17
CA GLY A 23 -8.11 -9.47 -1.43
C GLY A 23 -8.14 -10.89 -0.88
N VAL A 24 -8.67 -11.09 0.34
CA VAL A 24 -8.80 -12.41 0.97
C VAL A 24 -9.81 -13.29 0.24
N PHE A 25 -10.98 -12.76 -0.12
CA PHE A 25 -12.00 -13.54 -0.83
C PHE A 25 -11.55 -13.94 -2.24
N GLU A 26 -10.77 -13.11 -2.92
CA GLU A 26 -10.22 -13.45 -4.23
C GLU A 26 -9.27 -14.65 -4.17
N TYR A 27 -8.74 -15.02 -2.99
CA TYR A 27 -7.82 -16.14 -2.86
C TYR A 27 -8.54 -17.51 -2.97
N PRO A 28 -8.22 -18.35 -3.97
CA PRO A 28 -8.93 -19.62 -4.20
C PRO A 28 -8.55 -20.73 -3.22
N GLY A 29 -7.34 -20.69 -2.64
CA GLY A 29 -6.78 -21.78 -1.83
C GLY A 29 -6.50 -23.08 -2.60
N LEU A 30 -5.67 -23.96 -2.04
CA LEU A 30 -5.26 -25.21 -2.69
C LEU A 30 -6.40 -26.23 -2.87
N ALA A 31 -7.41 -26.20 -1.99
CA ALA A 31 -8.57 -27.08 -2.09
C ALA A 31 -9.37 -26.83 -3.38
N GLN A 32 -9.54 -25.56 -3.79
CA GLN A 32 -10.21 -25.23 -5.04
C GLN A 32 -9.41 -25.72 -6.26
N LEU A 33 -8.08 -25.60 -6.21
CA LEU A 33 -7.20 -26.11 -7.28
C LEU A 33 -7.28 -27.65 -7.40
N ALA A 34 -7.34 -28.37 -6.28
CA ALA A 34 -7.47 -29.83 -6.27
C ALA A 34 -8.77 -30.32 -6.95
N GLY A 35 -9.83 -29.50 -6.93
CA GLY A 35 -11.08 -29.78 -7.64
C GLY A 35 -11.02 -29.59 -9.15
N ILE A 36 -9.93 -29.05 -9.71
CA ILE A 36 -9.77 -28.80 -11.15
C ILE A 36 -8.90 -29.90 -11.76
N PRO A 37 -9.38 -30.62 -12.79
CA PRO A 37 -8.58 -31.64 -13.48
C PRO A 37 -7.23 -31.11 -13.94
N ALA A 38 -6.17 -31.89 -13.77
CA ALA A 38 -4.82 -31.52 -14.20
C ALA A 38 -4.73 -31.22 -15.70
N THR A 39 -5.59 -31.84 -16.51
CA THR A 39 -5.72 -31.63 -17.95
C THR A 39 -6.39 -30.30 -18.33
N SER A 40 -7.09 -29.64 -17.39
CA SER A 40 -7.77 -28.37 -17.64
C SER A 40 -6.85 -27.18 -17.42
N ILE A 41 -6.01 -26.90 -18.43
CA ILE A 41 -5.06 -25.78 -18.41
C ILE A 41 -5.80 -24.45 -18.17
N ALA A 42 -6.91 -24.21 -18.88
CA ALA A 42 -7.69 -22.99 -18.77
C ALA A 42 -8.28 -22.81 -17.36
N GLY A 43 -8.84 -23.86 -16.76
CA GLY A 43 -9.40 -23.81 -15.42
C GLY A 43 -8.34 -23.50 -14.36
N ARG A 44 -7.17 -24.16 -14.46
CA ARG A 44 -6.04 -23.94 -13.54
C ARG A 44 -5.44 -22.54 -13.69
N SER A 45 -5.28 -22.06 -14.91
CA SER A 45 -4.85 -20.68 -15.19
C SER A 45 -5.83 -19.66 -14.61
N ALA A 46 -7.14 -19.88 -14.75
CA ALA A 46 -8.15 -18.97 -14.22
C ALA A 46 -8.10 -18.85 -12.69
N VAL A 47 -7.90 -19.95 -11.94
CA VAL A 47 -7.74 -19.87 -10.48
C VAL A 47 -6.39 -19.28 -10.07
N ALA A 48 -5.32 -19.56 -10.81
CA ALA A 48 -4.02 -18.93 -10.55
C ALA A 48 -4.07 -17.40 -10.76
N MET A 49 -4.84 -16.91 -11.74
CA MET A 49 -5.07 -15.47 -11.94
C MET A 49 -5.79 -14.84 -10.74
N LYS A 50 -6.69 -15.56 -10.07
CA LYS A 50 -7.30 -15.09 -8.81
C LYS A 50 -6.30 -15.02 -7.67
N ALA A 51 -5.47 -16.04 -7.49
CA ALA A 51 -4.38 -16.03 -6.50
C ALA A 51 -3.41 -14.86 -6.72
N GLN A 52 -3.06 -14.58 -7.98
CA GLN A 52 -2.29 -13.40 -8.38
C GLN A 52 -2.97 -12.10 -7.96
N GLN A 53 -4.25 -11.94 -8.30
CA GLN A 53 -5.00 -10.72 -8.02
C GLN A 53 -5.17 -10.48 -6.51
N SER A 54 -5.38 -11.54 -5.73
CA SER A 54 -5.36 -11.52 -4.26
C SER A 54 -4.03 -10.98 -3.75
N LEU A 55 -2.91 -11.57 -4.17
CA LEU A 55 -1.58 -11.16 -3.72
C LEU A 55 -1.27 -9.70 -4.07
N ILE A 56 -1.62 -9.24 -5.28
CA ILE A 56 -1.45 -7.85 -5.72
C ILE A 56 -2.21 -6.88 -4.80
N ILE A 57 -3.50 -7.12 -4.56
CA ILE A 57 -4.33 -6.22 -3.73
C ILE A 57 -3.78 -6.18 -2.31
N ARG A 58 -3.54 -7.35 -1.70
CA ARG A 58 -3.07 -7.44 -0.32
C ARG A 58 -1.68 -6.81 -0.16
N LEU A 59 -0.79 -6.99 -1.12
CA LEU A 59 0.52 -6.34 -1.14
C LEU A 59 0.38 -4.81 -1.15
N LEU A 60 -0.47 -4.26 -2.03
CA LEU A 60 -0.72 -2.82 -2.12
C LEU A 60 -1.27 -2.22 -0.82
N LEU A 61 -2.00 -3.00 -0.02
CA LEU A 61 -2.54 -2.56 1.27
C LEU A 61 -1.47 -2.50 2.38
N ARG A 62 -0.42 -3.33 2.32
CA ARG A 62 0.69 -3.31 3.30
C ARG A 62 1.83 -2.43 2.86
N ARG A 63 2.07 -2.35 1.55
CA ARG A 63 3.09 -1.53 0.90
C ARG A 63 2.37 -0.76 -0.18
N PRO A 64 2.07 0.54 0.01
CA PRO A 64 1.30 1.33 -0.94
C PRO A 64 2.13 1.67 -2.18
N LEU A 65 2.59 0.66 -2.92
CA LEU A 65 3.43 0.78 -4.09
C LEU A 65 2.68 1.50 -5.23
N TYR A 66 3.44 2.04 -6.18
CA TYR A 66 2.88 2.50 -7.43
C TYR A 66 2.47 1.32 -8.31
N ALA A 67 1.49 1.54 -9.19
CA ALA A 67 1.06 0.52 -10.15
C ALA A 67 2.24 -0.01 -10.99
N TYR A 68 3.12 0.86 -11.48
CA TYR A 68 4.28 0.44 -12.27
C TYR A 68 5.29 -0.39 -11.47
N HIS A 69 5.47 -0.13 -10.17
CA HIS A 69 6.29 -0.99 -9.30
C HIS A 69 5.74 -2.43 -9.24
N VAL A 70 4.42 -2.60 -9.27
CA VAL A 70 3.79 -3.92 -9.31
C VAL A 70 3.97 -4.55 -10.69
N CYS A 71 3.76 -3.79 -11.76
CA CYS A 71 3.98 -4.26 -13.14
C CYS A 71 5.41 -4.75 -13.38
N ASP A 72 6.40 -4.01 -12.89
CA ASP A 72 7.83 -4.26 -13.12
C ASP A 72 8.44 -5.18 -12.05
N MET A 73 7.64 -5.75 -11.15
CA MET A 73 8.14 -6.59 -10.07
C MET A 73 8.72 -7.89 -10.65
N GLN A 74 9.96 -8.22 -10.32
CA GLN A 74 10.71 -9.37 -10.85
C GLN A 74 11.40 -10.11 -9.70
N LEU A 75 11.32 -11.44 -9.72
CA LEU A 75 12.07 -12.30 -8.80
C LEU A 75 13.58 -12.12 -9.01
N ASP A 76 14.35 -12.19 -7.93
CA ASP A 76 15.81 -12.06 -7.89
C ASP A 76 16.38 -10.71 -8.37
N ARG A 77 15.52 -9.79 -8.85
CA ARG A 77 15.90 -8.43 -9.25
C ARG A 77 15.40 -7.37 -8.29
N ASN A 78 14.11 -7.23 -8.09
CA ASN A 78 13.54 -6.21 -7.20
C ASN A 78 12.64 -6.83 -6.12
N LEU A 79 12.34 -8.13 -6.19
CA LEU A 79 11.87 -8.93 -5.08
C LEU A 79 12.90 -10.05 -4.82
N ARG A 80 13.64 -9.94 -3.71
CA ARG A 80 14.77 -10.83 -3.40
C ARG A 80 14.65 -11.42 -2.01
N ARG A 81 15.25 -12.58 -1.79
CA ARG A 81 15.46 -13.12 -0.45
C ARG A 81 16.86 -12.75 0.04
N GLU A 82 16.93 -11.95 1.09
CA GLU A 82 18.17 -11.48 1.72
C GLU A 82 18.14 -11.84 3.21
N ASN A 83 19.16 -12.57 3.69
CA ASN A 83 19.24 -13.01 5.09
C ASN A 83 17.96 -13.74 5.57
N GLY A 84 17.39 -14.59 4.70
CA GLY A 84 16.17 -15.34 4.98
C GLY A 84 14.87 -14.55 4.87
N ARG A 85 14.92 -13.24 4.59
CA ARG A 85 13.75 -12.36 4.49
C ARG A 85 13.52 -11.86 3.07
N TRP A 86 12.26 -11.80 2.65
CA TRP A 86 11.89 -11.19 1.38
C TRP A 86 11.98 -9.66 1.48
N THR A 87 12.63 -9.04 0.50
CA THR A 87 12.88 -7.61 0.40
C THR A 87 12.43 -7.11 -0.96
N ILE A 88 11.73 -5.97 -0.98
CA ILE A 88 11.36 -5.24 -2.18
C ILE A 88 12.34 -4.08 -2.36
N GLN A 89 12.99 -3.98 -3.51
CA GLN A 89 13.95 -2.93 -3.81
C GLN A 89 13.84 -2.42 -5.27
N PHE A 90 13.41 -1.18 -5.46
CA PHE A 90 13.41 -0.51 -6.77
C PHE A 90 14.54 0.52 -6.85
N ARG A 91 15.32 0.48 -7.93
CA ARG A 91 16.43 1.42 -8.19
C ARG A 91 15.89 2.77 -8.65
N ALA A 92 16.66 3.84 -8.45
CA ALA A 92 16.27 5.18 -8.90
C ALA A 92 15.92 5.27 -10.39
N LYS A 93 16.58 4.50 -11.26
CA LYS A 93 16.25 4.44 -12.71
C LYS A 93 14.92 3.75 -13.02
N GLU A 94 14.39 2.98 -12.08
CA GLU A 94 13.10 2.28 -12.16
C GLU A 94 11.98 3.11 -11.54
N ILE A 95 12.31 4.24 -10.90
CA ILE A 95 11.37 5.25 -10.41
C ILE A 95 11.24 6.28 -11.54
N GLY A 96 10.11 6.29 -12.25
CA GLY A 96 9.91 7.00 -13.53
C GLY A 96 10.45 8.45 -13.63
N PRO A 97 10.67 8.95 -14.87
CA PRO A 97 11.49 10.13 -15.17
C PRO A 97 11.01 11.43 -14.49
N GLU A 98 9.72 11.57 -14.20
CA GLU A 98 9.16 12.76 -13.53
C GLU A 98 9.63 12.94 -12.09
N ARG A 99 10.34 11.96 -11.50
CA ARG A 99 10.68 11.96 -10.06
C ARG A 99 12.17 11.95 -9.76
N VAL A 100 13.03 11.96 -10.78
CA VAL A 100 14.50 12.01 -10.67
C VAL A 100 14.97 13.25 -9.88
N HIS A 101 14.15 14.29 -9.78
CA HIS A 101 14.48 15.53 -9.07
C HIS A 101 14.32 15.46 -7.54
N ARG A 102 13.82 14.37 -6.94
CA ARG A 102 13.48 14.34 -5.51
C ARG A 102 13.93 13.02 -4.85
N ARG A 103 15.16 13.04 -4.31
CA ARG A 103 15.90 12.00 -3.56
C ARG A 103 16.36 10.77 -4.37
N THR A 104 17.68 10.63 -4.43
CA THR A 104 18.52 9.61 -5.10
C THR A 104 18.51 8.22 -4.47
N SER A 105 17.74 7.97 -3.42
CA SER A 105 17.77 6.69 -2.70
C SER A 105 16.73 5.72 -3.25
N ALA A 106 17.19 4.58 -3.74
CA ALA A 106 16.36 3.41 -4.07
C ALA A 106 15.25 3.19 -3.02
N TYR A 107 14.04 2.86 -3.47
CA TYR A 107 12.99 2.41 -2.56
C TYR A 107 13.36 1.01 -2.07
N ARG A 108 13.50 0.81 -0.77
CA ARG A 108 13.78 -0.50 -0.17
C ARG A 108 12.90 -0.71 1.05
N THR A 109 12.23 -1.87 1.10
CA THR A 109 11.37 -2.25 2.24
C THR A 109 11.32 -3.77 2.37
N LEU A 110 10.99 -4.26 3.56
CA LEU A 110 10.70 -5.67 3.76
C LEU A 110 9.36 -6.04 3.12
N PHE A 111 9.29 -7.20 2.48
CA PHE A 111 8.03 -7.78 2.07
C PHE A 111 7.16 -8.04 3.33
N PRO A 112 5.83 -7.83 3.27
CA PRO A 112 4.96 -8.04 4.44
C PRO A 112 5.03 -9.48 4.95
N ASN A 113 5.38 -9.66 6.22
CA ASN A 113 5.61 -10.98 6.81
C ASN A 113 4.35 -11.86 6.79
N ASP A 114 3.17 -11.25 6.95
CA ASP A 114 1.86 -11.92 6.88
C ASP A 114 1.52 -12.45 5.47
N LEU A 115 2.23 -11.99 4.44
CA LEU A 115 2.04 -12.43 3.05
C LEU A 115 3.16 -13.34 2.54
N VAL A 116 4.19 -13.63 3.34
CA VAL A 116 5.34 -14.45 2.88
C VAL A 116 4.88 -15.84 2.46
N SER A 117 4.06 -16.52 3.27
CA SER A 117 3.55 -17.85 2.90
C SER A 117 2.73 -17.81 1.61
N GLN A 118 1.94 -16.76 1.40
CA GLN A 118 1.15 -16.59 0.17
C GLN A 118 2.03 -16.28 -1.03
N LEU A 119 3.09 -15.49 -0.88
CA LEU A 119 4.07 -15.22 -1.93
C LEU A 119 4.81 -16.51 -2.33
N GLU A 120 5.28 -17.28 -1.36
CA GLU A 120 6.00 -18.52 -1.61
C GLU A 120 5.09 -19.54 -2.30
N GLU A 121 3.86 -19.72 -1.82
CA GLU A 121 2.85 -20.56 -2.50
C GLU A 121 2.55 -20.03 -3.92
N PHE A 122 2.42 -18.72 -4.09
CA PHE A 122 2.24 -18.09 -5.39
C PHE A 122 3.36 -18.44 -6.35
N VAL A 123 4.61 -18.25 -5.96
CA VAL A 123 5.77 -18.52 -6.82
C VAL A 123 5.88 -20.01 -7.16
N THR A 124 5.64 -20.92 -6.20
CA THR A 124 5.85 -22.35 -6.42
C THR A 124 4.67 -23.08 -7.05
N VAL A 125 3.43 -22.67 -6.74
CA VAL A 125 2.21 -23.38 -7.16
C VAL A 125 1.50 -22.62 -8.27
N TRP A 126 1.16 -21.35 -8.03
CA TRP A 126 0.23 -20.62 -8.88
C TRP A 126 0.90 -20.02 -10.12
N ARG A 127 2.08 -19.41 -9.96
CA ARG A 127 2.82 -18.70 -11.00
C ARG A 127 3.22 -19.59 -12.19
N PRO A 128 3.59 -20.88 -12.02
CA PRO A 128 3.82 -21.80 -13.15
C PRO A 128 2.57 -22.11 -13.99
N MET A 129 1.36 -21.87 -13.46
CA MET A 129 0.11 -22.13 -14.18
C MET A 129 -0.37 -20.92 -15.00
N LEU A 130 0.24 -19.75 -14.80
CA LEU A 130 -0.09 -18.54 -15.54
C LEU A 130 0.54 -18.56 -16.93
N PRO A 131 -0.14 -18.03 -17.95
CA PRO A 131 0.49 -17.65 -19.21
C PRO A 131 1.67 -16.69 -18.98
N GLY A 132 2.71 -16.81 -19.81
CA GLY A 132 3.94 -16.04 -19.65
C GLY A 132 4.75 -16.49 -18.43
N ALA A 133 4.69 -17.78 -18.08
CA ALA A 133 5.36 -18.30 -16.89
C ALA A 133 6.89 -18.10 -16.91
N ASP A 134 7.45 -17.97 -18.10
CA ASP A 134 8.85 -17.74 -18.43
C ASP A 134 9.27 -16.26 -18.40
N LEU A 135 8.30 -15.32 -18.35
CA LEU A 135 8.61 -13.90 -18.22
C LEU A 135 9.28 -13.61 -16.86
N PRO A 136 10.22 -12.65 -16.81
CA PRO A 136 10.90 -12.29 -15.57
C PRO A 136 9.96 -11.59 -14.58
N GLU A 137 8.88 -10.95 -15.06
CA GLU A 137 7.90 -10.31 -14.18
C GLU A 137 7.11 -11.32 -13.37
N LEU A 138 6.97 -11.03 -12.08
CA LEU A 138 6.23 -11.82 -11.11
C LEU A 138 4.76 -11.94 -11.50
N PHE A 139 4.18 -10.89 -12.09
CA PHE A 139 2.76 -10.83 -12.43
C PHE A 139 2.54 -10.70 -13.93
N THR A 140 1.63 -11.51 -14.47
CA THR A 140 1.33 -11.53 -15.91
C THR A 140 -0.16 -11.35 -16.19
N THR A 141 -0.47 -10.83 -17.37
CA THR A 141 -1.83 -10.72 -17.88
C THR A 141 -2.38 -12.10 -18.29
N PRO A 142 -3.71 -12.26 -18.43
CA PRO A 142 -4.31 -13.48 -18.97
C PRO A 142 -3.79 -13.90 -20.35
N ALA A 143 -3.21 -12.97 -21.13
CA ALA A 143 -2.61 -13.24 -22.43
C ALA A 143 -1.12 -13.67 -22.35
N GLY A 144 -0.52 -13.69 -21.16
CA GLY A 144 0.88 -14.05 -20.97
C GLY A 144 1.85 -12.93 -21.30
N HIS A 145 1.42 -11.68 -21.14
CA HIS A 145 2.27 -10.50 -21.28
C HIS A 145 2.45 -9.80 -19.93
N THR A 146 3.50 -9.00 -19.81
CA THR A 146 3.69 -8.06 -18.69
C THR A 146 2.47 -7.12 -18.56
N PHE A 147 2.10 -6.77 -17.32
CA PHE A 147 1.02 -5.83 -17.09
C PHE A 147 1.36 -4.43 -17.59
N SER A 148 0.46 -3.81 -18.35
CA SER A 148 0.38 -2.34 -18.40
C SER A 148 -0.28 -1.81 -17.12
N VAL A 149 0.02 -0.57 -16.75
CA VAL A 149 -0.62 0.11 -15.60
C VAL A 149 -2.15 0.12 -15.75
N LEU A 150 -2.65 0.30 -16.98
CA LEU A 150 -4.08 0.28 -17.27
C LEU A 150 -4.69 -1.12 -17.03
N ALA A 151 -4.03 -2.18 -17.53
CA ALA A 151 -4.49 -3.55 -17.34
C ALA A 151 -4.50 -3.95 -15.85
N LEU A 152 -3.45 -3.60 -15.11
CA LEU A 152 -3.38 -3.83 -13.67
C LEU A 152 -4.53 -3.15 -12.93
N ASN A 153 -4.72 -1.84 -13.17
CA ASN A 153 -5.77 -1.07 -12.51
C ASN A 153 -7.17 -1.59 -12.86
N ASN A 154 -7.41 -2.05 -14.09
CA ASN A 154 -8.68 -2.67 -14.47
C ASN A 154 -8.93 -3.98 -13.72
N GLY A 155 -7.90 -4.80 -13.50
CA GLY A 155 -7.98 -6.00 -12.68
C GLY A 155 -8.37 -5.68 -11.24
N ILE A 156 -7.64 -4.75 -10.60
CA ILE A 156 -7.93 -4.29 -9.24
C ILE A 156 -9.35 -3.74 -9.14
N ARG A 157 -9.73 -2.82 -10.03
CA ARG A 157 -11.07 -2.19 -10.03
C ARG A 157 -12.19 -3.20 -10.15
N ARG A 158 -12.04 -4.20 -11.02
CA ARG A 158 -13.02 -5.28 -11.20
C ARG A 158 -13.18 -6.08 -9.92
N THR A 159 -12.09 -6.53 -9.32
CA THR A 159 -12.11 -7.31 -8.08
C THR A 159 -12.70 -6.50 -6.93
N THR A 160 -12.25 -5.26 -6.69
CA THR A 160 -12.81 -4.46 -5.58
C THR A 160 -14.28 -4.13 -5.82
N TYR A 161 -14.69 -3.82 -7.04
CA TYR A 161 -16.09 -3.53 -7.35
C TYR A 161 -17.00 -4.74 -7.09
N ALA A 162 -16.57 -5.94 -7.49
CA ALA A 162 -17.33 -7.16 -7.27
C ALA A 162 -17.59 -7.45 -5.78
N HIS A 163 -16.70 -7.00 -4.90
CA HIS A 163 -16.78 -7.26 -3.46
C HIS A 163 -17.42 -6.13 -2.66
N THR A 164 -17.09 -4.87 -3.00
CA THR A 164 -17.46 -3.71 -2.18
C THR A 164 -18.52 -2.84 -2.83
N GLY A 165 -18.92 -3.14 -4.07
CA GLY A 165 -19.77 -2.29 -4.90
C GLY A 165 -19.07 -1.01 -5.37
N ARG A 166 -17.75 -0.86 -5.13
CA ARG A 166 -16.97 0.34 -5.48
C ARG A 166 -15.63 -0.03 -6.11
N ALA A 167 -15.41 0.46 -7.32
CA ALA A 167 -14.17 0.27 -8.04
C ALA A 167 -13.05 1.10 -7.38
N THR A 168 -11.90 0.47 -7.12
CA THR A 168 -10.70 1.11 -6.57
C THR A 168 -9.50 0.70 -7.39
N ASP A 169 -8.63 1.64 -7.76
CA ASP A 169 -7.36 1.38 -8.43
C ASP A 169 -6.16 1.49 -7.47
N ALA A 170 -4.95 1.15 -7.92
CA ALA A 170 -3.76 1.18 -7.07
C ALA A 170 -3.45 2.58 -6.49
N ARG A 171 -3.71 3.65 -7.25
CA ARG A 171 -3.50 5.03 -6.79
C ARG A 171 -4.50 5.39 -5.68
N GLN A 172 -5.75 4.96 -5.83
CA GLN A 172 -6.77 5.14 -4.80
C GLN A 172 -6.43 4.35 -3.54
N ILE A 173 -6.00 3.09 -3.64
CA ILE A 173 -5.52 2.28 -2.49
C ILE A 173 -4.44 3.05 -1.73
N ARG A 174 -3.43 3.56 -2.43
CA ARG A 174 -2.34 4.35 -1.85
C ARG A 174 -2.84 5.62 -1.14
N THR A 175 -3.87 6.27 -1.68
CA THR A 175 -4.44 7.48 -1.08
C THR A 175 -5.28 7.16 0.15
N ILE A 176 -6.06 6.07 0.12
CA ILE A 176 -6.79 5.51 1.26
C ILE A 176 -5.80 5.17 2.38
N TRP A 177 -4.73 4.44 2.05
CA TRP A 177 -3.67 4.07 2.99
C TRP A 177 -3.08 5.28 3.70
N ALA A 178 -2.65 6.30 2.94
CA ALA A 178 -2.07 7.51 3.51
C ALA A 178 -3.06 8.26 4.40
N THR A 179 -4.32 8.34 3.97
CA THR A 179 -5.38 9.01 4.72
C THR A 179 -5.62 8.32 6.06
N GLU A 180 -5.78 7.00 6.07
CA GLU A 180 -6.02 6.24 7.30
C GLU A 180 -4.79 6.25 8.24
N PHE A 181 -3.58 6.12 7.69
CA PHE A 181 -2.33 6.19 8.46
C PHE A 181 -2.16 7.56 9.13
N ILE A 182 -2.28 8.66 8.38
CA ILE A 182 -2.10 10.02 8.89
C ILE A 182 -3.19 10.37 9.90
N LYS A 183 -4.46 10.01 9.64
CA LYS A 183 -5.54 10.24 10.62
C LYS A 183 -5.29 9.55 11.97
N LYS A 184 -4.58 8.42 11.97
CA LYS A 184 -4.31 7.62 13.17
C LYS A 184 -3.04 8.04 13.89
N THR A 185 -2.01 8.47 13.16
CA THR A 185 -0.65 8.67 13.70
C THR A 185 -0.23 10.13 13.71
N GLU A 186 -0.87 10.98 12.90
CA GLU A 186 -0.45 12.35 12.59
C GLU A 186 0.98 12.46 12.03
N ASP A 187 1.59 11.35 11.61
CA ASP A 187 2.99 11.30 11.17
C ASP A 187 3.09 11.43 9.64
N PHE A 188 3.20 12.68 9.18
CA PHE A 188 3.39 13.01 7.78
C PHE A 188 4.77 12.60 7.24
N VAL A 189 5.78 12.48 8.10
CA VAL A 189 7.15 12.15 7.70
C VAL A 189 7.23 10.66 7.40
N ALA A 190 6.79 9.80 8.31
CA ALA A 190 6.73 8.36 8.10
C ALA A 190 5.80 8.02 6.92
N ALA A 191 4.68 8.72 6.76
CA ALA A 191 3.83 8.57 5.59
C ALA A 191 4.62 8.85 4.30
N ALA A 192 5.36 9.96 4.21
CA ALA A 192 6.19 10.28 3.05
C ALA A 192 7.25 9.22 2.75
N GLU A 193 7.92 8.71 3.78
CA GLU A 193 8.93 7.65 3.63
C GLU A 193 8.34 6.34 3.10
N ILE A 194 7.23 5.86 3.70
CA ILE A 194 6.55 4.63 3.28
C ILE A 194 6.01 4.75 1.85
N LEU A 195 5.50 5.93 1.53
CA LEU A 195 5.03 6.27 0.20
C LEU A 195 6.21 6.40 -0.80
N GLY A 196 7.42 6.76 -0.36
CA GLY A 196 8.46 7.19 -1.29
C GLY A 196 8.11 8.50 -1.98
N ASP A 197 7.48 9.43 -1.25
CA ASP A 197 7.19 10.80 -1.65
C ASP A 197 8.02 11.79 -0.80
N THR A 198 7.99 13.09 -1.12
CA THR A 198 8.55 14.10 -0.21
C THR A 198 7.53 14.50 0.85
N VAL A 199 8.01 14.87 2.05
CA VAL A 199 7.17 15.41 3.13
C VAL A 199 6.34 16.59 2.64
N GLU A 200 6.93 17.48 1.84
CA GLU A 200 6.23 18.60 1.20
C GLU A 200 5.04 18.14 0.34
N SER A 201 5.21 17.12 -0.50
CA SER A 201 4.12 16.60 -1.34
C SER A 201 3.02 15.92 -0.53
N VAL A 202 3.38 15.22 0.56
CA VAL A 202 2.42 14.61 1.47
C VAL A 202 1.64 15.68 2.23
N LEU A 203 2.32 16.68 2.83
CA LEU A 203 1.68 17.81 3.50
C LEU A 203 0.74 18.56 2.56
N ARG A 204 1.19 18.90 1.35
CA ARG A 204 0.35 19.58 0.36
C ARG A 204 -0.94 18.82 0.06
N ARG A 205 -0.88 17.48 0.03
CA ARG A 205 -2.05 16.63 -0.27
C ARG A 205 -2.92 16.38 0.95
N PHE A 206 -2.34 16.20 2.13
CA PHE A 206 -3.02 15.65 3.30
C PHE A 206 -3.07 16.58 4.52
N ALA A 207 -2.57 17.81 4.45
CA ALA A 207 -2.61 18.76 5.57
C ALA A 207 -4.05 19.02 6.05
N HIS A 208 -5.04 18.95 5.16
CA HIS A 208 -6.46 19.07 5.50
C HIS A 208 -6.98 17.96 6.43
N LEU A 209 -6.22 16.86 6.61
CA LEU A 209 -6.56 15.80 7.56
C LEU A 209 -6.24 16.16 9.01
N ARG A 210 -5.48 17.24 9.25
CA ARG A 210 -5.27 17.75 10.62
C ARG A 210 -6.61 18.28 11.11
N ARG A 211 -7.17 17.58 12.10
CA ARG A 211 -8.53 17.82 12.61
C ARG A 211 -8.61 19.03 13.53
N GLU A 212 -7.49 19.45 14.09
CA GLU A 212 -7.46 20.54 15.06
C GLU A 212 -7.28 21.88 14.36
N ASP A 213 -8.11 22.84 14.76
CA ASP A 213 -7.94 24.23 14.39
C ASP A 213 -6.53 24.69 14.80
N PRO A 214 -5.76 25.34 13.91
CA PRO A 214 -4.45 25.88 14.23
C PRO A 214 -4.42 26.74 15.51
N SER A 215 -5.51 27.44 15.82
CA SER A 215 -5.64 28.23 17.04
C SER A 215 -5.70 27.36 18.30
N ILE A 216 -6.47 26.26 18.30
CA ILE A 216 -6.50 25.29 19.40
C ILE A 216 -5.12 24.67 19.64
N LEU A 217 -4.40 24.36 18.56
CA LEU A 217 -3.03 23.85 18.65
C LEU A 217 -2.07 24.88 19.26
N ALA A 218 -2.19 26.15 18.84
CA ALA A 218 -1.35 27.24 19.37
C ALA A 218 -1.63 27.48 20.86
N ASP A 219 -2.90 27.49 21.26
CA ASP A 219 -3.31 27.69 22.65
C ASP A 219 -2.80 26.56 23.54
N ARG A 220 -2.91 25.30 23.10
CA ARG A 220 -2.39 24.14 23.82
C ARG A 220 -0.87 24.20 23.96
N PHE A 221 -0.16 24.53 22.88
CA PHE A 221 1.30 24.66 22.91
C PHE A 221 1.73 25.74 23.92
N PHE A 222 1.06 26.89 23.91
CA PHE A 222 1.37 27.96 24.84
C PHE A 222 1.10 27.56 26.29
N ALA A 223 -0.05 26.93 26.57
CA ALA A 223 -0.40 26.46 27.90
C ALA A 223 0.63 25.46 28.46
N GLN A 224 1.03 24.46 27.66
CA GLN A 224 2.06 23.48 28.05
C GLN A 224 3.41 24.13 28.31
N THR A 225 3.85 25.05 27.45
CA THR A 225 5.13 25.76 27.62
C THR A 225 5.17 26.55 28.92
N VAL A 226 4.06 27.18 29.31
CA VAL A 226 3.96 27.93 30.57
C VAL A 226 4.03 26.97 31.78
N GLU A 227 3.32 25.84 31.73
CA GLU A 227 3.31 24.83 32.78
C GLU A 227 4.72 24.25 33.02
N ASP A 228 5.41 23.83 31.96
CA ASP A 228 6.78 23.30 32.00
C ASP A 228 7.77 24.28 32.65
N GLN A 229 7.63 25.57 32.37
CA GLN A 229 8.46 26.61 32.96
C GLN A 229 8.18 26.81 34.46
N ILE A 230 6.91 26.72 34.89
CA ILE A 230 6.54 26.81 36.29
C ILE A 230 7.10 25.61 37.07
N GLU A 231 6.94 24.40 36.55
CA GLU A 231 7.47 23.19 37.16
C GLU A 231 9.00 23.23 37.28
N SER A 232 9.68 23.64 36.20
CA SER A 232 11.13 23.81 36.19
C SER A 232 11.63 24.79 37.26
N ARG A 233 10.89 25.89 37.50
CA ARG A 233 11.23 26.87 38.56
C ARG A 233 11.02 26.31 39.96
N ARG A 234 9.91 25.58 40.18
CA ARG A 234 9.64 24.93 41.47
C ARG A 234 10.72 23.92 41.82
N HIS A 235 11.14 23.10 40.85
CA HIS A 235 12.17 22.10 41.09
C HIS A 235 13.52 22.74 41.48
N ARG A 236 13.92 23.83 40.80
CA ARG A 236 15.14 24.58 41.14
C ARG A 236 15.10 25.20 42.54
N ALA A 237 13.94 25.72 42.96
CA ALA A 237 13.78 26.30 44.30
C ALA A 237 13.94 25.24 45.41
N GLN A 238 13.49 24.01 45.17
CA GLN A 238 13.62 22.90 46.13
C GLN A 238 15.05 22.36 46.24
N THR A 239 15.85 22.44 45.18
CA THR A 239 17.25 21.97 45.20
C THR A 239 18.22 22.96 45.86
N LEU A 240 17.79 24.19 46.15
CA LEU A 240 18.62 25.26 46.72
C LEU A 240 18.36 25.52 48.22
N GLY A 241 17.44 24.79 48.84
CA GLY A 241 17.15 24.84 50.28
C GLY A 241 17.58 23.56 50.97
#